data_AF-A0A6P6BEN1-F1
#
_entry.id   AF-A0A6P6BEN1-F1
#
_cell.length_a   1.000
_cell.length_b   1.000
_cell.length_c   1.000
_cell.angle_alpha   90.00
_cell.angle_beta   90.00
_cell.angle_gamma   90.00
#
_symmetry.space_group_name_H-M   'P 1'
#
loop_
_entity.id
_entity.type
_entity.pdbx_description
1 polymer ?
#
loop_
_entity_poly.entity_id
_entity_poly.type
_entity_poly.pdbx_seq_one_letter_code
_entity_poly.pdbx_strand_id
1 'polypeptide(L)'
;MASLFSWITLFVLFCSVSSELILEEGYTVTTVIDGHKLNINPHSVLARPGSSDLLLLDFSNSHLYTVSFPLSNESEVKRISSEEKLGYRDGKLGLARFNKPRSFAVDGKGNVYVADRGNHVIRKISTSGTVSTIAGGLSKAIGKKDGPAQNATFADDFELAVVAERCILLVVDHGSQSVRLIDLKPEDCTTTSPSAQIFGLGAVTVWTLGLGLSCFLGLFVGILVRPYIIPHGDSTLIRFSKKGKPCLINLGKQVAILCFGIRSAIANFKLYTLLQKLFYCC
;
A
#
# COMPACT_ATOMS: atom_id res chain seq x y z
N MET A 1 52.68 37.27 35.80
CA MET A 1 51.46 36.44 35.78
C MET A 1 50.22 37.30 35.47
N ALA A 2 50.17 37.94 34.30
CA ALA A 2 49.03 38.79 33.92
C ALA A 2 48.87 38.98 32.40
N SER A 3 49.36 38.05 31.56
CA SER A 3 49.28 38.22 30.09
C SER A 3 48.90 36.97 29.30
N LEU A 4 48.52 35.86 29.96
CA LEU A 4 48.12 34.63 29.26
C LEU A 4 46.64 34.26 29.39
N PHE A 5 45.85 35.06 30.12
CA PHE A 5 44.40 34.82 30.30
C PHE A 5 43.49 35.71 29.44
N SER A 6 44.06 36.62 28.63
CA SER A 6 43.26 37.59 27.86
C SER A 6 42.95 37.18 26.42
N TRP A 7 43.44 36.04 25.94
CA TRP A 7 43.20 35.58 24.56
C TRP A 7 42.31 34.34 24.45
N ILE A 8 41.95 33.70 25.56
CA ILE A 8 40.99 32.58 25.55
C ILE A 8 39.54 33.09 25.73
N THR A 9 39.35 34.30 26.23
CA THR A 9 38.03 34.94 26.40
C THR A 9 37.57 35.78 25.21
N LEU A 10 38.19 35.63 24.04
CA LEU A 10 37.74 36.24 22.79
C LEU A 10 37.71 35.24 21.63
N PHE A 11 37.47 33.96 21.93
CA PHE A 11 37.17 32.94 20.92
C PHE A 11 35.96 32.10 21.36
N VAL A 12 35.02 32.73 22.06
CA VAL A 12 33.62 32.33 22.01
C VAL A 12 32.93 33.36 21.13
N LEU A 13 33.37 33.42 19.86
CA LEU A 13 32.49 33.92 18.81
C LEU A 13 31.27 33.01 18.91
N PHE A 14 30.18 33.57 19.40
CA PHE A 14 28.87 32.96 19.32
C PHE A 14 28.66 32.60 17.84
N CYS A 15 28.95 31.34 17.49
CA CYS A 15 28.32 30.67 16.36
C CYS A 15 26.85 30.55 16.73
N SER A 16 26.13 31.66 16.65
CA SER A 16 24.68 31.67 16.57
C SER A 16 24.36 31.06 15.22
N VAL A 17 24.37 29.73 15.16
CA VAL A 17 23.80 28.97 14.05
C VAL A 17 22.30 29.22 14.12
N SER A 18 21.87 30.35 13.55
CA SER A 18 20.46 30.59 13.30
C SER A 18 20.09 29.74 12.10
N SER A 19 19.33 28.67 12.32
CA SER A 19 18.72 27.94 11.21
C SER A 19 17.86 28.91 10.40
N GLU A 20 18.12 29.05 9.11
CA GLU A 20 17.31 29.86 8.21
C GLU A 20 15.96 29.16 7.99
N LEU A 21 14.87 29.89 8.23
CA LEU A 21 13.52 29.41 7.96
C LEU A 21 13.28 29.44 6.44
N ILE A 22 13.14 28.26 5.83
CA ILE A 22 12.77 28.13 4.42
C ILE A 22 11.24 28.04 4.34
N LEU A 23 10.61 29.03 3.71
CA LEU A 23 9.16 29.05 3.46
C LEU A 23 8.88 28.75 1.99
N GLU A 24 7.99 27.79 1.75
CA GLU A 24 7.48 27.49 0.40
C GLU A 24 6.27 28.36 0.08
N GLU A 25 6.27 29.02 -1.09
CA GLU A 25 5.15 29.83 -1.58
C GLU A 25 4.14 28.99 -2.37
N GLY A 26 2.91 29.50 -2.55
CA GLY A 26 1.87 28.87 -3.38
C GLY A 26 0.80 28.08 -2.62
N TYR A 27 0.90 27.98 -1.29
CA TYR A 27 -0.13 27.39 -0.44
C TYR A 27 -1.17 28.43 0.01
N THR A 28 -2.46 28.08 -0.05
CA THR A 28 -3.55 28.89 0.52
C THR A 28 -4.31 28.09 1.57
N VAL A 29 -4.70 28.75 2.66
CA VAL A 29 -5.48 28.15 3.75
C VAL A 29 -6.88 28.75 3.73
N THR A 30 -7.90 27.90 3.58
CA THR A 30 -9.31 28.32 3.62
C THR A 30 -10.07 27.50 4.66
N THR A 31 -10.98 28.15 5.37
CA THR A 31 -11.85 27.48 6.33
C THR A 31 -13.08 26.93 5.62
N VAL A 32 -13.22 25.60 5.61
CA VAL A 32 -14.37 24.91 4.99
C VAL A 32 -15.42 24.46 6.00
N ILE A 33 -15.06 24.27 7.26
CA ILE A 33 -15.97 23.90 8.35
C ILE A 33 -15.68 24.80 9.55
N ASP A 34 -16.71 25.50 10.00
CA ASP A 34 -16.65 26.38 11.17
C ASP A 34 -17.36 25.70 12.36
N GLY A 35 -16.55 25.06 13.21
CA GLY A 35 -17.05 24.31 14.37
C GLY A 35 -17.84 25.15 15.36
N HIS A 36 -17.49 26.44 15.52
CA HIS A 36 -18.21 27.35 16.42
C HIS A 36 -19.65 27.59 15.94
N LYS A 37 -19.86 27.76 14.63
CA LYS A 37 -21.20 27.93 14.04
C LYS A 37 -22.05 26.68 14.16
N LEU A 38 -21.43 25.50 14.05
CA LEU A 38 -22.13 24.21 14.07
C LEU A 38 -22.23 23.60 15.47
N ASN A 39 -21.63 24.23 16.49
CA ASN A 39 -21.45 23.67 17.83
C ASN A 39 -20.79 22.27 17.80
N ILE A 40 -19.77 22.13 16.95
CA ILE A 40 -18.94 20.93 16.80
C ILE A 40 -17.52 21.31 17.21
N ASN A 41 -16.86 20.48 18.01
CA ASN A 41 -15.46 20.65 18.34
C ASN A 41 -14.59 19.66 17.53
N PRO A 42 -14.21 19.99 16.28
CA PRO A 42 -13.43 19.10 15.44
C PRO A 42 -12.07 18.81 16.07
N HIS A 43 -11.79 17.54 16.29
CA HIS A 43 -10.55 17.09 16.92
C HIS A 43 -9.63 16.36 15.92
N SER A 44 -10.19 15.51 15.07
CA SER A 44 -9.47 14.81 14.01
C SER A 44 -10.33 14.65 12.77
N VAL A 45 -9.70 14.55 11.60
CA VAL A 45 -10.35 14.47 10.31
C VAL A 45 -9.64 13.46 9.41
N LEU A 46 -10.39 12.70 8.63
CA LEU A 46 -9.82 11.74 7.67
C LEU A 46 -10.77 11.53 6.49
N ALA A 47 -10.22 11.46 5.27
CA ALA A 47 -10.97 11.02 4.10
C ALA A 47 -11.16 9.49 4.14
N ARG A 48 -12.34 9.01 3.76
CA ARG A 48 -12.58 7.56 3.65
C ARG A 48 -12.09 7.05 2.29
N PRO A 49 -11.16 6.08 2.22
CA PRO A 49 -10.70 5.52 0.95
C PRO A 49 -11.86 4.97 0.11
N GLY A 50 -11.87 5.28 -1.18
CA GLY A 50 -12.91 4.83 -2.12
C GLY A 50 -14.27 5.50 -1.93
N SER A 51 -14.38 6.53 -1.08
CA SER A 51 -15.60 7.29 -0.83
C SER A 51 -15.35 8.79 -1.08
N SER A 52 -16.41 9.52 -1.42
CA SER A 52 -16.41 10.98 -1.55
C SER A 52 -16.70 11.68 -0.21
N ASP A 53 -16.48 11.02 0.91
CA ASP A 53 -16.81 11.53 2.24
C ASP A 53 -15.57 11.71 3.13
N LEU A 54 -15.62 12.77 3.92
CA LEU A 54 -14.71 13.13 4.98
C LEU A 54 -15.36 12.82 6.32
N LEU A 55 -14.63 12.10 7.17
CA LEU A 55 -15.03 11.79 8.54
C LEU A 55 -14.43 12.81 9.49
N LEU A 56 -15.23 13.25 10.45
CA LEU A 56 -14.84 14.20 11.47
C LEU A 56 -15.14 13.62 12.85
N LEU A 57 -14.17 13.70 13.75
CA LEU A 57 -14.31 13.27 15.13
C LEU A 57 -14.45 14.49 16.04
N ASP A 58 -15.52 14.54 16.81
CA ASP A 58 -15.70 15.49 17.91
C ASP A 58 -15.42 14.77 19.23
N PHE A 59 -14.22 15.00 19.75
CA PHE A 59 -13.77 14.44 21.02
C PHE A 59 -14.60 14.94 22.20
N SER A 60 -14.94 16.23 22.24
CA SER A 60 -15.58 16.86 23.40
C SER A 60 -17.04 16.42 23.56
N ASN A 61 -17.76 16.28 22.46
CA ASN A 61 -19.15 15.84 22.45
C ASN A 61 -19.31 14.34 22.19
N SER A 62 -18.21 13.63 21.89
CA SER A 62 -18.20 12.19 21.58
C SER A 62 -19.08 11.80 20.41
N HIS A 63 -19.04 12.66 19.39
CA HIS A 63 -19.80 12.47 18.17
C HIS A 63 -18.86 12.28 16.99
N LEU A 64 -19.37 11.53 16.00
CA LEU A 64 -18.74 11.40 14.70
C LEU A 64 -19.65 12.03 13.67
N TYR A 65 -19.03 12.69 12.68
CA TYR A 65 -19.73 13.34 11.59
C TYR A 65 -19.13 12.91 10.24
N THR A 66 -19.90 13.10 9.19
CA THR A 66 -19.50 12.90 7.81
C THR A 66 -19.85 14.14 6.99
N VAL A 67 -18.98 14.49 6.04
CA VAL A 67 -19.15 15.63 5.13
C VAL A 67 -18.74 15.17 3.75
N SER A 68 -19.53 15.45 2.72
CA SER A 68 -19.20 15.03 1.35
C SER A 68 -18.37 16.07 0.61
N PHE A 69 -17.47 15.61 -0.26
CA PHE A 69 -16.73 16.47 -1.20
C PHE A 69 -17.63 16.90 -2.38
N PRO A 70 -17.37 18.07 -3.00
CA PRO A 70 -16.33 19.05 -2.65
C PRO A 70 -16.68 19.83 -1.37
N LEU A 71 -15.66 20.17 -0.57
CA LEU A 71 -15.85 20.94 0.65
C LEU A 71 -16.02 22.43 0.32
N SER A 72 -17.05 23.04 0.90
CA SER A 72 -17.31 24.48 0.87
C SER A 72 -17.85 24.95 2.22
N ASN A 73 -17.97 26.25 2.39
CA ASN A 73 -18.63 26.87 3.56
C ASN A 73 -20.12 26.51 3.70
N GLU A 74 -20.72 25.89 2.67
CA GLU A 74 -22.11 25.43 2.64
C GLU A 74 -22.24 23.91 2.81
N SER A 75 -21.13 23.18 2.97
CA SER A 75 -21.16 21.72 3.12
C SER A 75 -21.99 21.29 4.34
N GLU A 76 -22.93 20.36 4.11
CA GLU A 76 -23.76 19.80 5.18
C GLU A 76 -22.95 18.82 6.04
N VAL A 77 -22.85 19.11 7.34
CA VAL A 77 -22.16 18.24 8.30
C VAL A 77 -23.16 17.30 8.96
N LYS A 78 -23.17 16.04 8.53
CA LYS A 78 -24.11 15.04 9.01
C LYS A 78 -23.55 14.24 10.18
N ARG A 79 -24.26 14.22 11.30
CA ARG A 79 -23.92 13.34 12.43
C ARG A 79 -24.21 11.89 12.07
N ILE A 80 -23.30 10.99 12.44
CA ILE A 80 -23.46 9.54 12.21
C ILE A 80 -23.58 8.74 13.52
N SER A 81 -23.07 9.25 14.64
CA SER A 81 -23.22 8.65 15.97
C SER A 81 -24.58 8.93 16.62
N SER A 82 -24.86 8.28 17.75
CA SER A 82 -26.06 8.55 18.58
C SER A 82 -26.17 10.02 19.04
N GLU A 83 -27.41 10.46 19.30
CA GLU A 83 -27.73 11.76 19.89
C GLU A 83 -27.39 11.85 21.38
N GLU A 84 -27.35 10.72 22.08
CA GLU A 84 -26.98 10.70 23.49
C GLU A 84 -25.46 10.85 23.64
N LYS A 85 -25.05 11.78 24.53
CA LYS A 85 -23.72 12.39 24.52
C LYS A 85 -22.57 11.44 24.86
N LEU A 86 -22.71 10.56 25.86
CA LEU A 86 -21.62 9.70 26.34
C LEU A 86 -22.14 8.31 26.68
N GLY A 87 -21.36 7.28 26.34
CA GLY A 87 -21.60 5.93 26.85
C GLY A 87 -20.87 4.85 26.07
N TYR A 88 -21.23 3.61 26.36
CA TYR A 88 -20.69 2.42 25.72
C TYR A 88 -21.82 1.54 25.20
N ARG A 89 -22.01 1.53 23.88
CA ARG A 89 -23.01 0.68 23.22
C ARG A 89 -22.56 0.34 21.81
N ASP A 90 -22.45 -0.95 21.51
CA ASP A 90 -22.29 -1.49 20.15
C ASP A 90 -23.64 -1.58 19.42
N GLY A 91 -23.62 -1.77 18.10
CA GLY A 91 -24.83 -1.89 17.27
C GLY A 91 -24.81 -0.95 16.06
N LYS A 92 -25.98 -0.63 15.50
CA LYS A 92 -26.08 0.27 14.34
C LYS A 92 -25.50 1.65 14.68
N LEU A 93 -24.80 2.30 13.75
CA LEU A 93 -24.01 3.53 13.96
C LEU A 93 -24.78 4.67 14.64
N GLY A 94 -26.04 4.91 14.28
CA GLY A 94 -26.89 5.93 14.92
C GLY A 94 -27.41 5.57 16.33
N LEU A 95 -27.21 4.32 16.77
CA LEU A 95 -27.56 3.86 18.12
C LEU A 95 -26.32 3.60 18.97
N ALA A 96 -25.17 3.44 18.34
CA ALA A 96 -23.90 3.22 19.01
C ALA A 96 -23.47 4.45 19.80
N ARG A 97 -22.86 4.20 20.96
CA ARG A 97 -22.39 5.25 21.87
C ARG A 97 -20.88 5.12 22.06
N PHE A 98 -20.24 6.28 22.13
CA PHE A 98 -18.83 6.48 22.37
C PHE A 98 -18.66 7.37 23.60
N ASN A 99 -17.46 7.37 24.17
CA ASN A 99 -17.10 8.19 25.31
C ASN A 99 -15.71 8.79 25.09
N LYS A 100 -15.70 10.08 24.75
CA LYS A 100 -14.51 10.90 24.46
C LYS A 100 -13.53 10.23 23.49
N PRO A 101 -13.99 9.78 22.30
CA PRO A 101 -13.11 9.14 21.34
C PRO A 101 -12.01 10.11 20.91
N ARG A 102 -10.75 9.68 20.95
CA ARG A 102 -9.56 10.56 20.83
C ARG A 102 -8.91 10.54 19.45
N SER A 103 -9.06 9.43 18.72
CA SER A 103 -8.46 9.22 17.41
C SER A 103 -9.25 8.18 16.66
N PHE A 104 -9.10 8.18 15.34
CA PHE A 104 -9.64 7.14 14.48
C PHE A 104 -8.72 6.93 13.27
N ALA A 105 -8.76 5.73 12.72
CA ALA A 105 -8.01 5.33 11.55
C ALA A 105 -8.89 4.50 10.61
N VAL A 106 -8.59 4.50 9.32
CA VAL A 106 -9.41 3.82 8.30
C VAL A 106 -8.59 2.82 7.53
N ASP A 107 -9.12 1.62 7.33
CA ASP A 107 -8.48 0.57 6.53
C ASP A 107 -8.75 0.70 5.03
N GLY A 108 -8.10 -0.17 4.25
CA GLY A 108 -8.26 -0.20 2.80
C GLY A 108 -9.68 -0.50 2.32
N LYS A 109 -10.53 -1.12 3.14
CA LYS A 109 -11.94 -1.39 2.82
C LYS A 109 -12.87 -0.25 3.23
N GLY A 110 -12.37 0.73 3.98
CA GLY A 110 -13.15 1.83 4.50
C GLY A 110 -13.82 1.57 5.85
N ASN A 111 -13.43 0.50 6.59
CA ASN A 111 -13.84 0.38 7.98
C ASN A 111 -13.09 1.41 8.83
N VAL A 112 -13.77 1.96 9.83
CA VAL A 112 -13.21 2.98 10.73
C VAL A 112 -12.92 2.36 12.08
N TYR A 113 -11.68 2.42 12.54
CA TYR A 113 -11.26 2.03 13.88
C TYR A 113 -11.21 3.28 14.75
N VAL A 114 -11.81 3.24 15.95
CA VAL A 114 -11.96 4.39 16.84
C VAL A 114 -11.35 4.06 18.20
N ALA A 115 -10.46 4.94 18.67
CA ALA A 115 -9.95 4.92 20.03
C ALA A 115 -11.00 5.53 20.96
N ASP A 116 -11.84 4.69 21.54
CA ASP A 116 -12.92 5.07 22.45
C ASP A 116 -12.37 5.20 23.88
N ARG A 117 -11.57 6.26 24.05
CA ARG A 117 -10.69 6.50 25.21
C ARG A 117 -11.41 6.40 26.55
N GLY A 118 -12.56 7.06 26.70
CA GLY A 118 -13.33 7.06 27.94
C GLY A 118 -13.97 5.72 28.28
N ASN A 119 -13.98 4.79 27.33
CA ASN A 119 -14.41 3.41 27.55
C ASN A 119 -13.23 2.42 27.60
N HIS A 120 -11.98 2.87 27.37
CA HIS A 120 -10.76 2.05 27.36
C HIS A 120 -10.81 0.89 26.35
N VAL A 121 -11.42 1.12 25.20
CA VAL A 121 -11.63 0.10 24.16
C VAL A 121 -11.32 0.64 22.78
N ILE A 122 -11.06 -0.28 21.85
CA ILE A 122 -10.97 0.02 20.43
C ILE A 122 -12.22 -0.49 19.74
N ARG A 123 -12.91 0.41 19.06
CA ARG A 123 -14.17 0.14 18.36
C ARG A 123 -13.91 0.10 16.85
N LYS A 124 -14.76 -0.61 16.13
CA LYS A 124 -14.76 -0.68 14.66
C LYS A 124 -16.14 -0.31 14.16
N ILE A 125 -16.19 0.56 13.15
CA ILE A 125 -17.37 0.90 12.37
C ILE A 125 -17.18 0.23 11.01
N SER A 126 -18.00 -0.77 10.70
CA SER A 126 -17.99 -1.40 9.39
C SER A 126 -18.52 -0.46 8.30
N THR A 127 -18.19 -0.74 7.05
CA THR A 127 -18.80 -0.05 5.89
C THR A 127 -20.32 -0.20 5.82
N SER A 128 -20.87 -1.26 6.42
CA SER A 128 -22.32 -1.46 6.58
C SER A 128 -22.95 -0.62 7.70
N GLY A 129 -22.17 0.18 8.43
CA GLY A 129 -22.66 1.05 9.49
C GLY A 129 -22.95 0.32 10.81
N THR A 130 -22.26 -0.78 11.09
CA THR A 130 -22.33 -1.49 12.37
C THR A 130 -21.09 -1.18 13.20
N VAL A 131 -21.30 -0.82 14.46
CA VAL A 131 -20.25 -0.60 15.46
C VAL A 131 -20.07 -1.86 16.30
N SER A 132 -18.83 -2.32 16.41
CA SER A 132 -18.44 -3.43 17.27
C SER A 132 -17.18 -3.09 18.06
N THR A 133 -16.94 -3.79 19.16
CA THR A 133 -15.72 -3.67 19.95
C THR A 133 -14.71 -4.74 19.52
N ILE A 134 -13.51 -4.33 19.12
CA ILE A 134 -12.47 -5.26 18.65
C ILE A 134 -11.41 -5.56 19.71
N ALA A 135 -11.17 -4.64 20.65
CA ALA A 135 -10.21 -4.83 21.74
C ALA A 135 -10.64 -4.11 23.02
N GLY A 136 -10.26 -4.66 24.19
CA GLY A 136 -10.54 -4.14 25.53
C GLY A 136 -11.95 -4.43 26.08
N GLY A 137 -12.81 -5.08 25.29
CA GLY A 137 -14.25 -5.14 25.58
C GLY A 137 -14.65 -5.88 26.86
N LEU A 138 -13.88 -6.87 27.33
CA LEU A 138 -14.17 -7.60 28.57
C LEU A 138 -13.59 -6.93 29.80
N SER A 139 -12.44 -6.27 29.68
CA SER A 139 -11.77 -5.60 30.79
C SER A 139 -12.37 -4.23 31.07
N LYS A 140 -12.55 -3.40 30.03
CA LYS A 140 -12.96 -1.99 30.10
C LYS A 140 -12.23 -1.21 31.19
N ALA A 141 -10.99 -1.60 31.44
CA ALA A 141 -10.18 -1.12 32.55
C ALA A 141 -8.90 -0.52 32.01
N ILE A 142 -8.44 0.53 32.68
CA ILE A 142 -7.16 1.15 32.41
C ILE A 142 -6.05 0.13 32.68
N GLY A 143 -5.09 0.03 31.76
CA GLY A 143 -3.90 -0.78 31.95
C GLY A 143 -3.09 -0.96 30.67
N LYS A 144 -2.15 -1.89 30.68
CA LYS A 144 -1.28 -2.18 29.53
C LYS A 144 -1.15 -3.68 29.26
N LYS A 145 -2.16 -4.45 29.64
CA LYS A 145 -2.12 -5.91 29.55
C LYS A 145 -2.27 -6.31 28.08
N ASP A 146 -1.32 -7.09 27.59
CA ASP A 146 -1.39 -7.76 26.29
C ASP A 146 -2.15 -9.09 26.37
N GLY A 147 -2.36 -9.72 25.21
CA GLY A 147 -3.04 -11.01 25.08
C GLY A 147 -4.16 -10.96 24.05
N PRO A 148 -5.13 -11.89 24.11
CA PRO A 148 -6.31 -11.85 23.25
C PRO A 148 -6.97 -10.47 23.32
N ALA A 149 -7.34 -9.91 22.16
CA ALA A 149 -7.78 -8.52 22.06
C ALA A 149 -8.93 -8.16 23.02
N GLN A 150 -9.85 -9.09 23.26
CA GLN A 150 -10.97 -8.89 24.19
C GLN A 150 -10.53 -8.68 25.66
N ASN A 151 -9.38 -9.24 26.04
CA ASN A 151 -8.83 -9.23 27.41
C ASN A 151 -7.71 -8.19 27.59
N ALA A 152 -7.22 -7.60 26.50
CA ALA A 152 -6.22 -6.54 26.57
C ALA A 152 -6.76 -5.35 27.38
N THR A 153 -5.87 -4.56 27.99
CA THR A 153 -6.22 -3.27 28.61
C THR A 153 -5.38 -2.17 27.99
N PHE A 154 -5.95 -0.97 27.88
CA PHE A 154 -5.32 0.21 27.29
C PHE A 154 -5.25 1.32 28.32
N ALA A 155 -4.29 2.23 28.20
CA ALA A 155 -4.25 3.37 29.10
C ALA A 155 -5.44 4.29 28.87
N ASP A 156 -5.56 5.31 29.71
CA ASP A 156 -6.56 6.34 29.54
C ASP A 156 -6.19 7.32 28.43
N ASP A 157 -5.05 7.22 27.74
CA ASP A 157 -4.72 8.06 26.58
C ASP A 157 -3.99 7.22 25.50
N PHE A 158 -4.65 7.07 24.36
CA PHE A 158 -4.13 6.31 23.22
C PHE A 158 -4.73 6.78 21.89
N GLU A 159 -3.98 6.58 20.82
CA GLU A 159 -4.35 6.88 19.44
C GLU A 159 -4.11 5.68 18.53
N LEU A 160 -4.60 5.77 17.29
CA LEU A 160 -4.59 4.66 16.33
C LEU A 160 -3.93 5.07 15.01
N ALA A 161 -3.26 4.12 14.38
CA ALA A 161 -2.78 4.23 13.00
C ALA A 161 -2.95 2.88 12.27
N VAL A 162 -3.49 2.90 11.05
CA VAL A 162 -3.63 1.69 10.23
C VAL A 162 -2.51 1.63 9.20
N VAL A 163 -1.86 0.47 9.13
CA VAL A 163 -0.92 0.11 8.06
C VAL A 163 -1.63 -0.86 7.12
N ALA A 164 -2.36 -0.31 6.15
CA ALA A 164 -3.29 -1.06 5.30
C ALA A 164 -2.60 -2.19 4.51
N GLU A 165 -1.39 -1.94 3.99
CA GLU A 165 -0.59 -2.91 3.23
C GLU A 165 -0.21 -4.16 4.03
N ARG A 166 -0.22 -4.06 5.37
CA ARG A 166 0.23 -5.13 6.28
C ARG A 166 -0.87 -5.67 7.16
N CYS A 167 -2.12 -5.25 7.00
CA CYS A 167 -3.23 -5.64 7.89
C CYS A 167 -3.00 -5.32 9.37
N ILE A 168 -2.28 -4.25 9.68
CA ILE A 168 -1.93 -3.93 11.07
C ILE A 168 -2.65 -2.67 11.52
N LEU A 169 -3.22 -2.73 12.73
CA LEU A 169 -3.61 -1.57 13.50
C LEU A 169 -2.57 -1.33 14.61
N LEU A 170 -1.88 -0.20 14.54
CA LEU A 170 -0.99 0.27 15.59
C LEU A 170 -1.79 1.10 16.59
N VAL A 171 -1.51 0.89 17.86
CA VAL A 171 -2.05 1.64 18.99
C VAL A 171 -0.88 2.35 19.64
N VAL A 172 -0.84 3.68 19.54
CA VAL A 172 0.14 4.47 20.29
C VAL A 172 -0.51 4.79 21.62
N ASP A 173 -0.10 4.05 22.64
CA ASP A 173 -0.65 4.12 23.98
C ASP A 173 0.24 5.06 24.81
N HIS A 174 -0.13 6.34 24.82
CA HIS A 174 0.65 7.40 25.46
C HIS A 174 0.77 7.18 26.97
N GLY A 175 -0.32 6.78 27.63
CA GLY A 175 -0.32 6.57 29.08
C GLY A 175 0.58 5.43 29.53
N SER A 176 0.79 4.41 28.69
CA SER A 176 1.74 3.33 28.94
C SER A 176 3.10 3.51 28.27
N GLN A 177 3.30 4.60 27.51
CA GLN A 177 4.51 4.91 26.74
C GLN A 177 4.91 3.77 25.78
N SER A 178 3.93 3.18 25.10
CA SER A 178 4.16 2.03 24.23
C SER A 178 3.47 2.17 22.87
N VAL A 179 4.03 1.52 21.86
CA VAL A 179 3.35 1.28 20.58
C VAL A 179 2.99 -0.20 20.54
N ARG A 180 1.72 -0.49 20.39
CA ARG A 180 1.16 -1.84 20.43
C ARG A 180 0.59 -2.19 19.07
N LEU A 181 0.64 -3.47 18.73
CA LEU A 181 0.21 -3.98 17.44
C LEU A 181 -1.03 -4.86 17.62
N ILE A 182 -2.03 -4.65 16.76
CA ILE A 182 -3.19 -5.51 16.61
C ILE A 182 -3.23 -6.00 15.17
N ASP A 183 -3.13 -7.33 15.00
CA ASP A 183 -3.39 -7.97 13.72
C ASP A 183 -4.87 -7.83 13.37
N LEU A 184 -5.16 -7.14 12.27
CA LEU A 184 -6.52 -7.04 11.74
C LEU A 184 -6.89 -8.35 11.03
N LYS A 185 -8.19 -8.62 10.96
CA LYS A 185 -8.67 -9.81 10.27
C LYS A 185 -8.46 -9.66 8.76
N PRO A 186 -8.12 -10.74 8.02
CA PRO A 186 -7.90 -10.66 6.57
C PRO A 186 -9.10 -10.10 5.77
N GLU A 187 -10.32 -10.35 6.25
CA GLU A 187 -11.53 -9.80 5.66
C GLU A 187 -11.65 -8.28 5.79
N ASP A 188 -10.89 -7.64 6.67
CA ASP A 188 -10.89 -6.19 6.87
C ASP A 188 -9.90 -5.47 5.96
N CYS A 189 -8.86 -6.16 5.49
CA CYS A 189 -7.83 -5.55 4.64
C CYS A 189 -8.00 -5.84 3.15
N THR A 190 -8.65 -6.94 2.79
CA THR A 190 -8.78 -7.35 1.39
C THR A 190 -9.70 -6.40 0.64
N THR A 191 -9.12 -5.45 -0.09
CA THR A 191 -9.81 -4.75 -1.16
C THR A 191 -10.02 -5.74 -2.29
N THR A 192 -11.23 -6.27 -2.45
CA THR A 192 -11.61 -6.91 -3.70
C THR A 192 -11.70 -5.84 -4.78
N SER A 193 -10.56 -5.33 -5.22
CA SER A 193 -10.48 -4.65 -6.51
C SER A 193 -10.64 -5.73 -7.57
N PRO A 194 -11.56 -5.58 -8.55
CA PRO A 194 -11.71 -6.52 -9.66
C PRO A 194 -10.40 -6.74 -10.46
N SER A 195 -9.42 -5.86 -10.30
CA SER A 195 -8.07 -5.96 -10.90
C SER A 195 -7.07 -6.79 -10.08
N ALA A 196 -7.28 -6.97 -8.77
CA ALA A 196 -6.37 -7.74 -7.92
C ALA A 196 -6.55 -9.26 -8.04
N GLN A 197 -7.69 -9.72 -8.58
CA GLN A 197 -7.88 -11.13 -8.96
C GLN A 197 -7.10 -11.54 -10.22
N ILE A 198 -6.46 -10.61 -10.93
CA ILE A 198 -5.63 -10.94 -12.11
C ILE A 198 -4.18 -11.26 -11.71
N PHE A 199 -3.71 -10.82 -10.53
CA PHE A 199 -2.31 -11.01 -10.12
C PHE A 199 -2.09 -11.94 -8.92
N GLY A 200 -3.16 -12.47 -8.31
CA GLY A 200 -3.07 -13.47 -7.23
C GLY A 200 -3.01 -14.90 -7.76
N LEU A 201 -1.88 -15.58 -7.57
CA LEU A 201 -1.62 -17.02 -7.80
C LEU A 201 -1.77 -17.61 -9.23
N GLY A 202 -2.44 -16.93 -10.17
CA GLY A 202 -2.63 -17.44 -11.54
C GLY A 202 -1.56 -17.04 -12.57
N ALA A 203 -0.78 -15.99 -12.30
CA ALA A 203 0.20 -15.49 -13.28
C ALA A 203 1.49 -16.32 -13.31
N VAL A 204 1.91 -16.89 -12.17
CA VAL A 204 3.16 -17.67 -12.11
C VAL A 204 3.02 -19.02 -12.81
N THR A 205 1.81 -19.58 -12.92
CA THR A 205 1.59 -20.88 -13.57
C THR A 205 1.65 -20.79 -15.10
N VAL A 206 1.17 -19.71 -15.72
CA VAL A 206 1.15 -19.60 -17.20
C VAL A 206 2.55 -19.40 -17.77
N TRP A 207 3.39 -18.59 -17.12
CA TRP A 207 4.77 -18.38 -17.57
C TRP A 207 5.67 -19.60 -17.32
N THR A 208 5.47 -20.30 -16.20
CA THR A 208 6.24 -21.53 -15.89
C THR A 208 5.81 -22.71 -16.77
N LEU A 209 4.52 -22.85 -17.08
CA LEU A 209 4.02 -23.84 -18.04
C LEU A 209 4.47 -23.51 -19.48
N GLY A 210 4.49 -22.24 -19.87
CA GLY A 210 4.96 -21.80 -21.19
C GLY A 210 6.47 -22.04 -21.40
N LEU A 211 7.30 -21.69 -20.41
CA LEU A 211 8.74 -21.97 -20.45
C LEU A 211 9.02 -23.47 -20.40
N GLY A 212 8.32 -24.21 -19.54
CA GLY A 212 8.43 -25.67 -19.45
C GLY A 212 8.09 -26.36 -20.76
N LEU A 213 6.96 -26.01 -21.39
CA LEU A 213 6.52 -26.60 -22.66
C LEU A 213 7.50 -26.29 -23.80
N SER A 214 8.09 -25.09 -23.82
CA SER A 214 9.10 -24.71 -24.82
C SER A 214 10.40 -25.52 -24.68
N CYS A 215 10.85 -25.80 -23.45
CA CYS A 215 12.00 -26.65 -23.20
C CYS A 215 11.74 -28.12 -23.58
N PHE A 216 10.55 -28.66 -23.27
CA PHE A 216 10.17 -30.01 -23.68
C PHE A 216 10.09 -30.16 -25.20
N LEU A 217 9.52 -29.17 -25.90
CA LEU A 217 9.44 -29.19 -27.36
C LEU A 217 10.84 -29.10 -28.00
N GLY A 218 11.72 -28.24 -27.47
CA GLY A 218 13.11 -28.14 -27.93
C GLY A 218 13.91 -29.43 -27.72
N LEU A 219 13.72 -30.11 -26.59
CA LEU A 219 14.40 -31.36 -26.27
C LEU A 219 13.88 -32.52 -27.16
N PHE A 220 12.58 -32.55 -27.44
CA PHE A 220 11.97 -33.53 -28.34
C PHE A 220 12.43 -33.34 -29.80
N VAL A 221 12.46 -32.10 -30.30
CA VAL A 221 12.99 -31.78 -31.63
C VAL A 221 14.48 -32.12 -31.70
N GLY A 222 15.26 -31.81 -30.65
CA GLY A 222 16.69 -32.16 -30.58
C GLY A 222 16.94 -33.67 -30.67
N ILE A 223 16.12 -34.49 -30.01
CA ILE A 223 16.20 -35.96 -30.09
C ILE A 223 15.80 -36.46 -31.48
N LEU A 224 14.75 -35.90 -32.09
CA LEU A 224 14.28 -36.30 -33.43
C LEU A 224 15.26 -35.91 -34.54
N VAL A 225 15.98 -34.79 -34.37
CA VAL A 225 16.97 -34.31 -35.34
C VAL A 225 18.36 -34.95 -35.11
N ARG A 226 18.62 -35.52 -33.92
CA ARG A 226 19.89 -36.18 -33.55
C ARG A 226 20.40 -37.23 -34.56
N PRO A 227 19.57 -38.09 -35.20
CA PRO A 227 20.02 -39.04 -36.21
C PRO A 227 20.47 -38.40 -37.53
N TYR A 228 20.11 -37.14 -37.75
CA TYR A 228 20.35 -36.40 -38.99
C TYR A 228 21.51 -35.39 -38.87
N ILE A 229 22.06 -35.20 -37.67
CA ILE A 229 23.26 -34.38 -37.45
C ILE A 229 24.48 -35.25 -37.78
N ILE A 230 25.01 -35.07 -38.98
CA ILE A 230 26.27 -35.68 -39.41
C ILE A 230 27.40 -35.00 -38.61
N PRO A 231 28.22 -35.75 -37.87
CA PRO A 231 29.35 -35.16 -37.15
C PRO A 231 30.37 -34.66 -38.16
N HIS A 232 30.53 -33.34 -38.25
CA HIS A 232 31.70 -32.74 -38.90
C HIS A 232 32.90 -32.89 -37.95
N GLY A 233 33.59 -34.02 -38.08
CA GLY A 233 34.94 -34.16 -37.55
C GLY A 233 35.90 -33.34 -38.40
N ASP A 234 36.54 -32.35 -37.79
CA ASP A 234 37.73 -31.75 -38.34
C ASP A 234 38.94 -32.64 -38.04
N SER A 235 39.82 -32.69 -39.01
CA SER A 235 40.73 -33.78 -39.32
C SER A 235 42.04 -33.84 -38.54
N THR A 236 42.49 -35.06 -38.19
CA THR A 236 43.90 -35.47 -38.34
C THR A 236 44.00 -36.91 -38.89
N LEU A 237 44.40 -36.98 -40.17
CA LEU A 237 45.12 -38.04 -40.90
C LEU A 237 45.04 -39.50 -40.42
N ILE A 238 44.55 -40.39 -41.30
CA ILE A 238 45.34 -41.47 -41.96
C ILE A 238 44.60 -41.92 -43.25
N ARG A 239 45.24 -41.65 -44.40
CA ARG A 239 45.37 -42.44 -45.66
C ARG A 239 44.49 -43.71 -45.75
N PHE A 240 43.76 -44.04 -46.83
CA PHE A 240 44.21 -44.25 -48.22
C PHE A 240 43.01 -44.63 -49.12
N SER A 241 42.99 -44.14 -50.37
CA SER A 241 42.50 -44.82 -51.61
C SER A 241 41.01 -45.24 -51.67
N LYS A 242 40.19 -44.89 -52.66
CA LYS A 242 40.43 -44.82 -54.11
C LYS A 242 39.16 -44.29 -54.82
N LYS A 243 39.40 -43.64 -55.98
CA LYS A 243 38.53 -43.48 -57.16
C LYS A 243 37.36 -42.48 -57.12
N GLY A 244 37.40 -41.54 -58.08
CA GLY A 244 36.23 -41.01 -58.77
C GLY A 244 36.01 -39.50 -58.63
N LYS A 245 36.01 -38.80 -59.75
CA LYS A 245 35.86 -37.33 -59.93
C LYS A 245 34.39 -36.85 -59.79
N PRO A 246 34.14 -35.53 -59.68
CA PRO A 246 33.02 -34.94 -58.93
C PRO A 246 31.81 -34.58 -59.80
N CYS A 247 30.64 -34.43 -59.17
CA CYS A 247 29.54 -33.63 -59.71
C CYS A 247 29.04 -32.67 -58.61
N LEU A 248 29.28 -31.37 -58.83
CA LEU A 248 28.75 -30.26 -58.03
C LEU A 248 27.25 -30.08 -58.34
N ILE A 249 26.39 -30.05 -57.32
CA ILE A 249 25.16 -29.26 -57.36
C ILE A 249 24.97 -28.55 -56.00
N ASN A 250 24.57 -27.30 -56.12
CA ASN A 250 24.69 -26.16 -55.21
C ASN A 250 23.57 -26.14 -54.13
N LEU A 251 23.90 -26.26 -52.84
CA LEU A 251 22.94 -26.22 -51.72
C LEU A 251 22.84 -24.82 -51.08
N GLY A 252 22.94 -23.76 -51.89
CA GLY A 252 22.83 -22.37 -51.43
C GLY A 252 21.40 -21.85 -51.24
N LYS A 253 20.35 -22.67 -51.39
CA LYS A 253 18.96 -22.17 -51.52
C LYS A 253 17.96 -22.57 -50.43
N GLN A 254 18.32 -23.41 -49.46
CA GLN A 254 17.35 -23.85 -48.44
C GLN A 254 17.48 -23.20 -47.06
N VAL A 255 18.57 -22.50 -46.76
CA VAL A 255 18.74 -21.86 -45.44
C VAL A 255 18.11 -20.46 -45.35
N ALA A 256 17.78 -19.83 -46.48
CA ALA A 256 17.23 -18.47 -46.50
C ALA A 256 15.73 -18.37 -46.15
N ILE A 257 14.98 -19.47 -46.11
CA ILE A 257 13.52 -19.42 -45.96
C ILE A 257 13.08 -19.40 -44.48
N LEU A 258 13.88 -19.92 -43.54
CA LEU A 258 13.48 -19.96 -42.13
C LEU A 258 13.74 -18.63 -41.37
N CYS A 259 14.63 -17.76 -41.85
CA CYS A 259 14.96 -16.52 -41.15
C CYS A 259 14.03 -15.33 -41.49
N PHE A 260 13.15 -15.45 -42.50
CA PHE A 260 12.19 -14.38 -42.83
C PHE A 260 10.83 -14.51 -42.11
N GLY A 261 10.51 -15.68 -41.55
CA GLY A 261 9.24 -15.90 -40.85
C GLY A 261 9.13 -15.21 -39.49
N ILE A 262 10.24 -15.05 -38.76
CA ILE A 262 10.23 -14.49 -37.39
C ILE A 262 10.31 -12.96 -37.38
N ARG A 263 10.87 -12.33 -38.43
CA ARG A 263 10.84 -10.86 -38.56
C ARG A 263 9.49 -10.30 -39.01
N SER A 264 8.62 -11.11 -39.64
CA SER A 264 7.33 -10.63 -40.17
C SER A 264 6.20 -10.61 -39.13
N ALA A 265 6.24 -11.48 -38.11
CA ALA A 265 5.19 -11.52 -37.08
C ALA A 265 5.30 -10.42 -36.00
N ILE A 266 6.48 -9.80 -35.85
CA ILE A 266 6.71 -8.70 -34.90
C ILE A 266 6.36 -7.34 -35.53
N ALA A 267 6.34 -7.23 -36.86
CA ALA A 267 6.04 -5.98 -37.56
C ALA A 267 4.53 -5.66 -37.69
N ASN A 268 3.64 -6.61 -37.43
CA ASN A 268 2.19 -6.43 -37.61
C ASN A 268 1.39 -6.12 -36.34
N PHE A 269 2.06 -5.94 -35.20
CA PHE A 269 1.38 -5.50 -33.97
C PHE A 269 1.35 -3.98 -33.92
N LYS A 270 0.16 -3.38 -34.14
CA LYS A 270 -0.11 -1.92 -34.13
C LYS A 270 0.31 -1.16 -32.86
N LEU A 271 0.86 -1.83 -31.84
CA LEU A 271 1.41 -1.23 -30.63
C LEU A 271 2.88 -0.76 -30.80
N TYR A 272 3.65 -1.39 -31.69
CA TYR A 272 5.08 -1.10 -31.87
C TYR A 272 5.31 0.26 -32.56
N THR A 273 4.49 0.59 -33.56
CA THR A 273 4.53 1.90 -34.24
C THR A 273 4.01 3.07 -33.38
N LEU A 274 3.26 2.79 -32.30
CA LEU A 274 2.83 3.82 -31.35
C LEU A 274 3.92 4.13 -30.31
N LEU A 275 4.64 3.09 -29.86
CA LEU A 275 5.77 3.23 -28.92
C LEU A 275 6.98 3.95 -29.55
N GLN A 276 7.21 3.78 -30.84
CA GLN A 276 8.34 4.42 -31.53
C GLN A 276 8.18 5.94 -31.72
N LYS A 277 6.96 6.49 -31.60
CA LYS A 277 6.69 7.95 -31.64
C LYS A 277 6.74 8.64 -30.27
N LEU A 278 6.72 7.89 -29.17
CA LEU A 278 6.75 8.45 -27.81
C LEU A 278 8.17 8.57 -27.22
N PHE A 279 9.17 7.90 -27.80
CA PHE A 279 10.56 7.91 -27.31
C PHE A 279 11.52 8.85 -28.07
N TYR A 280 11.02 9.74 -28.94
CA TYR A 280 11.84 10.71 -29.68
C TYR A 280 11.49 12.19 -29.40
N CYS A 281 10.93 12.49 -28.22
CA CYS A 281 10.84 13.87 -27.71
C CYS A 281 11.40 13.96 -26.29
N CYS A 282 12.72 13.80 -26.18
CA CYS A 282 13.66 14.44 -25.24
C CYS A 282 15.03 13.80 -25.44
#